data_AF-A0A2D4PQ65-F1
#
_entry.id   AF-A0A2D4PQ65-F1
#
_cell.length_a   1.000
_cell.length_b   1.000
_cell.length_c   1.000
_cell.angle_alpha   90.00
_cell.angle_beta   90.00
_cell.angle_gamma   90.00
#
_symmetry.space_group_name_H-M   'P 1'
#
loop_
_entity.id
_entity.type
_entity.pdbx_description
1 polymer ?
#
loop_
_entity_poly.entity_id
_entity_poly.type
_entity_poly.pdbx_seq_one_letter_code
_entity_poly.pdbx_strand_id
1 'polypeptide(L)'
;LLSHLLDRAPPGKGWRDLAQLAGSRVGLRLSSLELEHCSLQVLSPEGSPSWSLLQLMGERGCTVSELTELLQSLQHTEVLQLLNPIIKIVVEPESQAVFSGQMVKLSCWATGYPLLYYQWFKEKKMVNKYTKI
;
A
#
# COMPACT_ATOMS: atom_id res chain seq x y z
N LEU A 1 -5.19 4.89 1.97
CA LEU A 1 -5.40 4.30 0.63
C LEU A 1 -6.06 2.92 0.73
N LEU A 2 -5.40 1.94 1.37
CA LEU A 2 -5.97 0.60 1.61
C LEU A 2 -7.35 0.62 2.29
N SER A 3 -7.47 1.35 3.40
CA SER A 3 -8.73 1.49 4.14
C SER A 3 -9.86 2.09 3.30
N HIS A 4 -9.59 3.15 2.53
CA HIS A 4 -10.58 3.74 1.63
C HIS A 4 -11.03 2.79 0.51
N LEU A 5 -10.14 1.94 -0.01
CA LEU A 5 -10.51 0.94 -1.02
C LEU A 5 -11.45 -0.12 -0.42
N LEU A 6 -11.18 -0.57 0.81
CA LEU A 6 -12.02 -1.54 1.51
C LEU A 6 -13.37 -0.94 1.99
N ASP A 7 -13.42 0.35 2.33
CA ASP A 7 -14.67 1.04 2.69
C ASP A 7 -15.61 1.20 1.49
N ARG A 8 -15.05 1.37 0.28
CA ARG A 8 -15.79 1.58 -0.97
C ARG A 8 -15.88 0.32 -1.83
N ALA A 9 -15.42 -0.82 -1.31
CA ALA A 9 -15.41 -2.08 -2.04
C ALA A 9 -16.85 -2.55 -2.34
N PRO A 10 -17.06 -3.27 -3.46
CA PRO A 10 -18.34 -3.89 -3.74
C PRO A 10 -18.69 -4.95 -2.67
N PRO A 11 -19.98 -5.33 -2.55
CA PRO A 11 -20.39 -6.39 -1.64
C PRO A 11 -19.59 -7.68 -1.86
N GLY A 12 -19.16 -8.34 -0.78
CA GLY A 12 -18.31 -9.53 -0.85
C GLY A 12 -16.81 -9.24 -0.89
N LYS A 13 -16.42 -7.97 -0.93
CA LYS A 13 -15.01 -7.53 -0.95
C LYS A 13 -14.67 -6.47 0.10
N GLY A 14 -15.62 -6.13 0.98
CA GLY A 14 -15.46 -5.07 1.96
C GLY A 14 -14.74 -5.51 3.22
N TRP A 15 -14.56 -4.57 4.15
CA TRP A 15 -13.96 -4.85 5.46
C TRP A 15 -14.73 -5.88 6.29
N ARG A 16 -16.06 -5.97 6.13
CA ARG A 16 -16.86 -7.00 6.81
C ARG A 16 -16.52 -8.41 6.32
N ASP A 17 -16.37 -8.57 5.01
CA ASP A 17 -15.96 -9.83 4.40
C ASP A 17 -14.53 -10.20 4.83
N LEU A 18 -13.64 -9.20 4.90
CA LEU A 18 -12.29 -9.36 5.43
C LEU A 18 -12.28 -9.84 6.88
N ALA A 19 -13.09 -9.22 7.76
CA ALA A 19 -13.21 -9.60 9.16
C ALA A 19 -13.73 -11.04 9.33
N GLN A 20 -14.72 -11.44 8.52
CA GLN A 20 -15.25 -12.80 8.52
C GLN A 20 -14.20 -13.83 8.08
N LEU A 21 -13.42 -13.51 7.04
CA LEU A 21 -12.32 -14.37 6.59
C LEU A 21 -11.18 -14.45 7.61
N ALA A 22 -10.84 -13.34 8.28
CA ALA A 22 -9.83 -13.31 9.32
C ALA A 22 -10.18 -14.27 10.47
N GLY A 23 -11.44 -14.29 10.90
CA GLY A 23 -11.93 -15.25 11.90
C GLY A 23 -11.91 -16.71 11.44
N SER A 24 -12.13 -16.96 10.15
CA SER A 24 -12.23 -18.32 9.60
C SER A 24 -10.87 -18.92 9.22
N ARG A 25 -9.94 -18.12 8.69
CA ARG A 25 -8.65 -18.59 8.14
C ARG A 25 -7.47 -18.37 9.06
N VAL A 26 -7.43 -17.23 9.75
CA VAL A 26 -6.32 -16.82 10.63
C VAL A 26 -6.68 -17.01 12.11
N GLY A 27 -7.92 -17.45 12.40
CA GLY A 27 -8.41 -17.64 13.77
C GLY A 27 -8.64 -16.32 14.54
N LEU A 28 -8.58 -15.18 13.85
CA LEU A 28 -8.76 -13.84 14.41
C LEU A 28 -10.26 -13.55 14.59
N ARG A 29 -10.86 -14.10 15.63
CA ARG A 29 -12.28 -13.89 15.93
C ARG A 29 -12.49 -12.50 16.53
N LEU A 30 -13.15 -11.64 15.77
CA LEU A 30 -13.64 -10.34 16.21
C LEU A 30 -15.08 -10.50 16.70
N SER A 31 -15.40 -9.90 17.84
CA SER A 31 -16.73 -9.90 18.44
C SER A 31 -17.68 -8.95 17.70
N SER A 32 -19.00 -9.14 17.89
CA SER A 32 -20.01 -8.21 17.33
C SER A 32 -19.77 -6.77 17.77
N LEU A 33 -19.42 -6.58 19.04
CA LEU A 33 -19.17 -5.25 19.62
C LEU A 33 -17.99 -4.55 18.93
N GLU A 34 -16.90 -5.27 18.66
CA GLU A 34 -15.73 -4.71 17.95
C GLU A 34 -16.07 -4.32 16.51
N LEU A 35 -16.88 -5.14 15.83
CA LEU A 35 -17.34 -4.85 14.47
C LEU A 35 -18.32 -3.67 14.43
N GLU A 36 -19.18 -3.54 15.44
CA GLU A 36 -20.06 -2.38 15.62
C GLU A 36 -19.24 -1.11 15.84
N HIS A 37 -18.23 -1.16 16.72
CA HIS A 37 -17.29 -0.05 16.93
C HIS A 37 -16.58 0.37 15.64
N CYS A 38 -16.13 -0.58 14.82
CA CYS A 38 -15.57 -0.28 13.51
C CYS A 38 -16.62 0.40 12.61
N SER A 39 -17.84 -0.14 12.56
CA SER A 39 -18.91 0.42 11.73
C SER A 39 -19.26 1.86 12.11
N LEU A 40 -19.24 2.20 13.40
CA LEU A 40 -19.56 3.54 13.89
C LEU A 40 -18.55 4.60 13.46
N GLN A 41 -17.35 4.22 13.01
CA GLN A 41 -16.35 5.18 12.52
C GLN A 41 -16.84 5.96 11.31
N VAL A 42 -17.82 5.45 10.55
CA VAL A 42 -18.43 6.19 9.44
C VAL A 42 -19.10 7.51 9.88
N LEU A 43 -19.43 7.63 11.18
CA LEU A 43 -20.05 8.83 11.75
C LEU A 43 -19.04 9.97 11.99
N SER A 44 -17.74 9.64 12.02
CA SER A 44 -16.66 10.61 12.16
C SER A 44 -16.25 11.13 10.78
N PRO A 45 -16.01 12.44 10.61
CA PRO A 45 -15.63 13.02 9.31
C PRO A 45 -14.39 12.39 8.66
N GLU A 46 -13.41 12.01 9.48
CA GLU A 46 -12.16 11.35 9.05
C GLU A 46 -12.14 9.86 9.41
N GLY A 47 -13.28 9.32 9.87
CA GLY A 47 -13.34 7.94 10.33
C GLY A 47 -13.46 6.95 9.18
N SER A 48 -12.81 5.80 9.35
CA SER A 48 -12.82 4.71 8.38
C SER A 48 -13.04 3.38 9.12
N PRO A 49 -14.18 2.70 8.89
CA PRO A 49 -14.43 1.37 9.45
C PRO A 49 -13.34 0.36 9.10
N SER A 50 -12.86 0.40 7.85
CA SER A 50 -11.76 -0.46 7.40
C SER A 50 -10.46 -0.17 8.12
N TRP A 51 -10.15 1.11 8.41
CA TRP A 51 -8.94 1.45 9.15
C TRP A 51 -8.98 0.92 10.58
N SER A 52 -10.10 1.09 11.30
CA SER A 52 -10.24 0.55 12.65
C SER A 52 -10.18 -0.96 12.68
N LEU A 53 -10.74 -1.64 11.68
CA LEU A 53 -10.58 -3.08 11.54
C LEU A 53 -9.11 -3.47 11.35
N LEU A 54 -8.40 -2.83 10.41
CA LEU A 54 -7.00 -3.14 10.13
C LEU A 54 -6.11 -2.90 11.35
N GLN A 55 -6.39 -1.85 12.13
CA GLN A 55 -5.72 -1.61 13.40
C GLN A 55 -5.98 -2.75 14.39
N LEU A 56 -7.23 -3.15 14.62
CA LEU A 56 -7.57 -4.26 15.50
C LEU A 56 -6.91 -5.57 15.08
N MET A 57 -6.87 -5.85 13.77
CA MET A 57 -6.18 -7.02 13.23
C MET A 57 -4.68 -6.96 13.57
N GLY A 58 -4.03 -5.81 13.38
CA GLY A 58 -2.62 -5.61 13.73
C GLY A 58 -2.35 -5.75 15.24
N GLU A 59 -3.21 -5.18 16.09
CA GLU A 59 -3.14 -5.32 17.56
C GLU A 59 -3.30 -6.77 18.01
N ARG A 60 -4.03 -7.58 17.25
CA ARG A 60 -4.18 -9.03 17.47
C ARG A 60 -3.08 -9.87 16.83
N GLY A 61 -2.06 -9.23 16.28
CA GLY A 61 -0.89 -9.90 15.70
C GLY A 61 -1.05 -10.35 14.26
N CYS A 62 -2.08 -9.89 13.54
CA CYS A 62 -2.20 -10.17 12.11
C CYS A 62 -1.00 -9.58 11.36
N THR A 63 -0.24 -10.45 10.71
CA THR A 63 0.91 -10.10 9.91
C THR A 63 0.49 -9.60 8.53
N VAL A 64 1.40 -8.90 7.85
CA VAL A 64 1.17 -8.47 6.45
C VAL A 64 0.99 -9.68 5.51
N SER A 65 1.64 -10.82 5.79
CA SER A 65 1.48 -12.05 4.99
C SER A 65 0.06 -12.59 5.09
N GLU A 66 -0.46 -12.74 6.32
CA GLU A 66 -1.82 -13.20 6.57
C GLU A 66 -2.85 -12.25 5.97
N LEU A 67 -2.66 -10.94 6.16
CA LEU A 67 -3.52 -9.92 5.54
C LEU A 67 -3.51 -10.04 4.00
N THR A 68 -2.36 -10.31 3.41
CA THR A 68 -2.22 -10.50 1.96
C THR A 68 -2.99 -11.75 1.49
N GLU A 69 -2.90 -12.87 2.19
CA GLU A 69 -3.64 -14.11 1.89
C GLU A 69 -5.15 -13.93 2.01
N LEU A 70 -5.60 -13.16 3.00
CA LEU A 70 -7.01 -12.81 3.17
C LEU A 70 -7.53 -11.96 2.00
N LEU A 71 -6.77 -10.94 1.61
CA LEU A 71 -7.10 -10.05 0.48
C LEU A 71 -7.04 -10.79 -0.87
N GLN A 72 -6.15 -11.78 -1.02
CA GLN A 72 -6.11 -12.72 -2.14
C GLN A 72 -7.39 -13.54 -2.22
N SER A 73 -7.86 -14.04 -1.07
CA SER A 73 -9.10 -14.82 -0.98
C SER A 73 -10.33 -13.98 -1.37
N LEU A 74 -10.32 -12.68 -1.11
CA LEU A 74 -11.37 -11.72 -1.54
C LEU A 74 -11.27 -11.31 -3.02
N GLN A 75 -10.28 -11.81 -3.76
CA GLN A 75 -9.98 -11.40 -5.14
C GLN A 75 -9.87 -9.87 -5.27
N HIS A 76 -9.25 -9.22 -4.28
CA HIS A 76 -9.07 -7.77 -4.23
C HIS A 76 -7.76 -7.36 -4.90
N THR A 77 -7.67 -7.59 -6.22
CA THR A 77 -6.43 -7.49 -7.01
C THR A 77 -5.74 -6.13 -6.91
N GLU A 78 -6.49 -5.02 -6.93
CA GLU A 78 -5.95 -3.66 -6.79
C GLU A 78 -5.25 -3.43 -5.44
N VAL A 79 -5.85 -3.94 -4.37
CA VAL A 79 -5.35 -3.81 -3.01
C VAL A 79 -4.07 -4.63 -2.80
N LEU A 80 -4.00 -5.82 -3.39
CA LEU A 80 -2.82 -6.68 -3.33
C LEU A 80 -1.59 -6.05 -3.99
N GLN A 81 -1.79 -5.32 -5.09
CA GLN A 81 -0.71 -4.63 -5.78
C GLN A 81 -0.14 -3.46 -4.95
N LEU A 82 -0.90 -2.90 -4.01
CA LEU A 82 -0.38 -1.90 -3.06
C LEU A 82 0.51 -2.53 -1.97
N LEU A 83 0.24 -3.77 -1.58
CA LEU A 83 1.00 -4.47 -0.54
C LEU A 83 2.28 -5.11 -1.10
N ASN A 84 2.29 -5.43 -2.40
CA ASN A 84 3.46 -5.96 -3.08
C ASN A 84 3.74 -5.12 -4.34
N PRO A 85 4.32 -3.92 -4.18
CA PRO A 85 4.60 -3.03 -5.30
C PRO A 85 5.60 -3.69 -6.24
N ILE A 86 5.27 -3.75 -7.52
CA ILE A 86 6.16 -4.27 -8.55
C ILE A 86 6.96 -3.09 -9.07
N ILE A 87 8.28 -3.13 -8.88
CA ILE A 87 9.20 -2.12 -9.41
C ILE A 87 10.23 -2.83 -10.28
N LYS A 88 10.36 -2.38 -11.53
CA LYS A 88 11.35 -2.88 -12.45
C LYS A 88 12.05 -1.73 -13.13
N ILE A 89 13.35 -1.60 -12.91
CA ILE A 89 14.20 -0.73 -13.71
C ILE A 89 14.35 -1.37 -15.09
N VAL A 90 14.00 -0.62 -16.12
CA VAL A 90 14.07 -1.05 -17.52
C VAL A 90 15.23 -0.38 -18.25
N VAL A 91 15.61 0.83 -17.84
CA VAL A 91 16.85 1.48 -18.26
C VAL A 91 17.62 1.86 -17.01
N GLU A 92 18.74 1.17 -16.78
CA GLU A 92 19.67 1.47 -15.70
C GLU A 92 20.43 2.78 -15.99
N PRO A 93 20.77 3.55 -14.95
CA PRO A 93 21.65 4.70 -15.12
C PRO A 93 23.08 4.28 -15.45
N GLU A 94 23.66 4.94 -16.45
CA GLU A 94 25.05 4.71 -16.83
C GLU A 94 26.03 5.48 -15.92
N SER A 95 27.12 4.80 -15.54
CA SER A 95 28.23 5.44 -14.83
C SER A 95 29.02 6.35 -15.76
N GLN A 96 29.24 7.60 -15.35
CA GLN A 96 29.97 8.60 -16.13
C GLN A 96 31.09 9.23 -15.29
N ALA A 97 32.30 9.23 -15.84
CA ALA A 97 33.43 9.98 -15.29
C ALA A 97 33.46 11.37 -15.92
N VAL A 98 33.30 12.42 -15.09
CA VAL A 98 33.28 13.81 -15.55
C VAL A 98 34.18 14.68 -14.69
N PHE A 99 34.67 15.77 -15.26
CA PHE A 99 35.41 16.81 -14.55
C PHE A 99 34.47 17.74 -13.79
N SER A 100 35.00 18.37 -12.73
CA SER A 100 34.25 19.40 -11.99
C SER A 100 33.82 20.53 -12.92
N GLY A 101 32.56 20.96 -12.78
CA GLY A 101 31.96 22.00 -13.63
C GLY A 101 31.34 21.49 -14.93
N GLN A 102 31.53 20.22 -15.31
CA GLN A 102 30.84 19.64 -16.46
C GLN A 102 29.37 19.31 -16.15
N MET A 103 28.52 19.46 -17.17
CA MET A 103 27.12 19.05 -17.09
C MET A 103 27.03 17.53 -17.23
N VAL A 104 26.24 16.91 -16.35
CA VAL A 104 25.93 15.47 -16.39
C VAL A 104 24.46 15.29 -16.70
N LYS A 105 24.14 14.37 -17.60
CA LYS A 105 22.77 13.91 -17.84
C LYS A 105 22.64 12.50 -17.29
N LEU A 106 21.75 12.34 -16.32
CA LEU A 106 21.35 11.04 -15.79
C LEU A 106 19.99 10.67 -16.36
N SER A 107 19.85 9.42 -16.78
CA SER A 107 18.59 8.85 -17.26
C SER A 107 18.35 7.53 -16.56
N CYS A 108 17.12 7.31 -16.10
CA CYS A 108 16.65 6.05 -15.57
C CYS A 108 15.20 5.89 -16.04
N TRP A 109 14.85 4.68 -16.45
CA TRP A 109 13.46 4.35 -16.76
C TRP A 109 13.04 3.16 -15.92
N ALA A 110 11.94 3.31 -15.20
CA ALA A 110 11.36 2.27 -14.38
C ALA A 110 9.88 2.12 -14.70
N THR A 111 9.41 0.89 -14.59
CA THR A 111 8.00 0.53 -14.71
C THR A 111 7.55 -0.08 -13.40
N GLY A 112 6.30 0.16 -13.03
CA GLY A 112 5.77 -0.39 -11.80
C GLY A 112 4.37 0.10 -11.48
N TYR A 113 3.81 -0.49 -10.43
CA TYR A 113 2.50 -0.15 -9.89
C TYR A 113 2.54 -0.23 -8.35
N PRO A 114 1.92 0.71 -7.62
CA PRO A 114 1.24 1.93 -8.11
C PRO A 114 2.24 2.94 -8.71
N LEU A 115 1.75 4.11 -9.13
CA LEU A 115 2.53 5.15 -9.82
C LEU A 115 3.90 5.39 -9.14
N LEU A 116 4.97 5.31 -9.93
CA LEU A 116 6.34 5.45 -9.45
C LEU A 116 6.79 6.91 -9.48
N TYR A 117 7.56 7.28 -8.45
CA TYR A 117 8.30 8.54 -8.39
C TYR A 117 9.77 8.21 -8.13
N TYR A 118 10.68 8.87 -8.85
CA TYR A 118 12.12 8.72 -8.64
C TYR A 118 12.74 10.05 -8.24
N GLN A 119 13.77 9.98 -7.39
CA GLN A 119 14.48 11.15 -6.89
C GLN A 119 15.98 10.88 -6.93
N TRP A 120 16.72 11.80 -7.55
CA TRP A 120 18.17 11.74 -7.60
C TRP A 120 18.78 12.29 -6.31
N PHE A 121 19.84 11.63 -5.84
CA PHE A 121 20.65 12.06 -4.72
C PHE A 121 22.12 12.17 -5.14
N LYS A 122 22.77 13.26 -4.74
CA LYS A 122 24.22 13.35 -4.73
C LYS A 122 24.66 13.19 -3.28
N GLU A 123 25.31 12.08 -2.98
CA GLU A 123 25.61 11.66 -1.60
C GLU A 123 24.30 11.61 -0.77
N LYS A 124 24.16 12.49 0.22
CA LYS A 124 22.96 12.60 1.08
C LYS A 124 22.08 13.80 0.74
N LYS A 125 22.39 14.54 -0.32
CA LYS A 125 21.63 15.73 -0.73
C LYS A 125 20.76 15.43 -1.93
N MET A 126 19.47 15.70 -1.76
CA MET A 126 18.49 15.63 -2.83
C MET A 126 18.84 16.63 -3.94
N VAL A 127 18.79 16.16 -5.18
CA VAL A 127 19.01 17.03 -6.36
C VAL A 127 17.66 17.62 -6.77
N ASN A 128 17.42 18.89 -6.46
CA ASN A 128 16.18 19.61 -6.77
C ASN A 128 16.13 20.11 -8.22
N LYS A 129 16.39 19.23 -9.20
CA LYS A 129 16.19 19.56 -10.61
C LYS A 129 15.28 18.52 -11.25
N TYR A 130 14.11 19.02 -11.65
CA TYR A 130 12.98 18.29 -12.21
C TYR A 130 13.37 17.47 -13.45
N THR A 131 12.85 16.25 -13.52
CA THR A 131 12.48 15.65 -14.81
C THR A 131 11.10 15.03 -14.62
N LYS A 132 10.08 15.79 -14.99
CA LYS A 132 8.76 15.25 -15.29
C LYS A 132 8.95 14.45 -16.58
N ILE A 133 8.61 13.16 -16.56
CA ILE A 133 8.29 12.43 -17.80
C ILE A 133 6.83 12.77 -18.10
#